data_AF-A0A4U3LQS8-F1
#
_entry.id   AF-A0A4U3LQS8-F1
#
_cell.length_a   1.000
_cell.length_b   1.000
_cell.length_c   1.000
_cell.angle_alpha   90.00
_cell.angle_beta   90.00
_cell.angle_gamma   90.00
#
_symmetry.space_group_name_H-M   'P 1'
#
loop_
_entity.id
_entity.type
_entity.pdbx_description
1 polymer ?
#
loop_
_entity_poly.entity_id
_entity_poly.type
_entity_poly.pdbx_seq_one_letter_code
_entity_poly.pdbx_strand_id
1 'polypeptide(L)'
;MAPTTPQQTGPVPNAPADGLRDRRTVLRCAAMAALVGASAPILAACGSSDDTSGSGASTPSATGSSSAPAPSSSAPSSSAPSSSAPASGGTVLGPVSDVPVGGGKVFTDAKVVVTQPTAGQYKGFSAVCTHQGNIVGSVEGGQIVCPFHNSHFKITDGSVASGPAQSPLPAVNVAVEGSNIVQSA
;
A
#
# COMPACT_ATOMS: atom_id res chain seq x y z
N MET A 1 -14.45 64.73 -9.32
CA MET A 1 -14.94 64.39 -10.66
C MET A 1 -13.99 64.95 -11.72
N ALA A 2 -13.09 64.11 -12.21
CA ALA A 2 -12.46 64.12 -13.53
C ALA A 2 -11.41 62.98 -13.54
N PRO A 3 -11.15 62.37 -14.71
CA PRO A 3 -10.76 60.96 -14.84
C PRO A 3 -9.26 60.79 -15.12
N THR A 4 -8.85 59.55 -15.47
CA THR A 4 -7.57 59.10 -16.11
C THR A 4 -6.77 58.17 -15.17
N THR A 5 -6.35 56.95 -15.46
CA THR A 5 -6.46 55.97 -16.56
C THR A 5 -5.86 54.65 -16.02
N PRO A 6 -6.29 53.46 -16.50
CA PRO A 6 -5.74 52.16 -16.07
C PRO A 6 -4.33 51.89 -16.64
N GLN A 7 -3.46 51.24 -15.86
CA GLN A 7 -2.21 50.61 -16.32
C GLN A 7 -2.32 49.11 -16.00
N GLN A 8 -2.79 48.29 -16.93
CA GLN A 8 -2.06 47.66 -18.04
C GLN A 8 -1.28 46.41 -17.61
N THR A 9 -1.92 45.27 -17.90
CA THR A 9 -1.35 43.94 -18.05
C THR A 9 -0.24 43.93 -19.10
N GLY A 10 0.93 43.42 -18.73
CA GLY A 10 1.99 43.03 -19.67
C GLY A 10 2.26 41.51 -19.61
N PRO A 11 2.58 40.86 -20.73
CA PRO A 11 2.95 39.45 -20.78
C PRO A 11 4.40 39.25 -20.30
N VAL A 12 4.62 38.22 -19.48
CA VAL A 12 5.99 37.76 -19.16
C VAL A 12 6.56 36.95 -20.33
N PRO A 13 7.75 37.30 -20.86
CA PRO A 13 8.37 36.59 -21.95
C PRO A 13 8.94 35.22 -21.53
N ASN A 14 8.98 34.34 -22.53
CA ASN A 14 9.38 32.94 -22.48
C ASN A 14 10.92 32.77 -22.42
N ALA A 15 11.33 31.56 -22.04
CA ALA A 15 12.65 31.04 -21.64
C ALA A 15 13.89 31.37 -22.52
N PRO A 16 15.09 30.96 -22.05
CA PRO A 16 15.70 29.83 -22.78
C PRO A 16 16.27 28.66 -21.93
N ALA A 17 15.95 27.46 -22.41
CA ALA A 17 16.76 26.26 -22.67
C ALA A 17 17.62 25.58 -21.57
N ASP A 18 17.39 24.26 -21.50
CA ASP A 18 18.34 23.15 -21.40
C ASP A 18 19.62 23.29 -20.56
N GLY A 19 19.72 22.39 -19.59
CA GLY A 19 21.01 22.02 -19.02
C GLY A 19 20.83 21.29 -17.71
N LEU A 20 20.59 19.98 -17.77
CA LEU A 20 20.96 18.99 -16.74
C LEU A 20 20.55 17.53 -17.03
N ARG A 21 20.33 17.19 -18.31
CA ARG A 21 20.41 15.80 -18.81
C ARG A 21 21.84 15.33 -19.12
N ASP A 22 22.86 16.10 -18.73
CA ASP A 22 24.27 15.80 -19.03
C ASP A 22 25.08 15.49 -17.75
N ARG A 23 24.70 14.43 -17.04
CA ARG A 23 25.59 13.81 -16.04
C ARG A 23 25.54 12.30 -16.22
N ARG A 24 26.55 11.77 -16.91
CA ARG A 24 26.87 10.33 -17.10
C ARG A 24 26.48 9.72 -18.44
N THR A 25 26.98 10.32 -19.51
CA THR A 25 27.47 9.55 -20.67
C THR A 25 28.97 9.30 -20.49
N VAL A 26 29.36 8.36 -19.63
CA VAL A 26 30.64 7.63 -19.78
C VAL A 26 30.49 6.25 -19.14
N LEU A 27 29.91 5.30 -19.87
CA LEU A 27 30.45 3.95 -19.97
C LEU A 27 29.87 3.31 -21.24
N ARG A 28 30.65 3.41 -22.33
CA ARG A 28 30.50 2.60 -23.53
C ARG A 28 30.99 1.20 -23.20
N CYS A 29 30.14 0.19 -23.34
CA CYS A 29 30.56 -1.14 -23.78
C CYS A 29 29.59 -1.62 -24.86
N ALA A 30 30.17 -1.93 -26.01
CA ALA A 30 29.52 -2.17 -27.27
C ALA A 30 29.07 -3.63 -27.45
N ALA A 31 28.10 -3.78 -28.36
CA ALA A 31 27.91 -4.88 -29.31
C ALA A 31 27.82 -6.33 -28.79
N MET A 32 26.66 -6.96 -29.00
CA MET A 32 26.49 -8.29 -29.63
C MET A 32 25.09 -8.29 -30.29
N ALA A 33 25.00 -8.15 -31.61
CA ALA A 33 24.95 -9.23 -32.61
C ALA A 33 23.64 -10.04 -32.56
N ALA A 34 22.83 -9.87 -33.60
CA ALA A 34 21.63 -10.65 -33.89
C ALA A 34 21.96 -12.11 -34.22
N LEU A 35 21.23 -13.07 -33.64
CA LEU A 35 21.05 -14.40 -34.20
C LEU A 35 19.65 -14.95 -33.90
N VAL A 36 19.01 -15.36 -34.99
CA VAL A 36 17.83 -16.21 -35.09
C VAL A 36 18.07 -17.52 -34.34
N GLY A 37 17.10 -17.95 -33.52
CA GLY A 37 17.17 -19.26 -32.85
C GLY A 37 15.89 -19.57 -32.07
N ALA A 38 15.05 -20.41 -32.64
CA ALA A 38 13.90 -21.02 -31.98
C ALA A 38 14.38 -22.03 -30.92
N SER A 39 13.91 -21.88 -29.68
CA SER A 39 13.91 -22.97 -28.69
C SER A 39 12.81 -22.73 -27.66
N ALA A 40 11.82 -23.62 -27.68
CA ALA A 40 10.69 -23.65 -26.76
C ALA A 40 11.12 -24.08 -25.34
N PRO A 41 10.54 -23.52 -24.27
CA PRO A 41 10.62 -24.12 -22.94
C PRO A 41 9.34 -24.94 -22.68
N ILE A 42 9.45 -26.27 -22.70
CA ILE A 42 8.45 -27.15 -22.07
C ILE A 42 9.05 -27.60 -20.74
N LEU A 43 8.71 -26.91 -19.66
CA LEU A 43 8.92 -27.36 -18.28
C LEU A 43 7.64 -27.04 -17.49
N ALA A 44 6.61 -27.83 -17.75
CA ALA A 44 5.43 -27.94 -16.90
C ALA A 44 5.78 -28.92 -15.77
N ALA A 45 6.14 -28.37 -14.61
CA ALA A 45 6.35 -29.11 -13.38
C ALA A 45 5.65 -28.37 -12.23
N CYS A 46 4.47 -28.85 -11.86
CA CYS A 46 4.14 -29.27 -10.49
C CYS A 46 2.70 -29.77 -10.50
N GLY A 47 2.53 -31.06 -10.24
CA GLY A 47 1.26 -31.66 -9.90
C GLY A 47 1.05 -31.70 -8.39
N SER A 48 -0.18 -32.10 -8.06
CA SER A 48 -0.57 -32.87 -6.87
C SER A 48 -0.87 -32.12 -5.57
N SER A 49 -2.16 -31.81 -5.41
CA SER A 49 -3.11 -32.57 -4.57
C SER A 49 -2.81 -32.86 -3.09
N ASP A 50 -3.80 -32.41 -2.29
CA ASP A 50 -4.51 -33.09 -1.20
C ASP A 50 -4.19 -32.80 0.27
N ASP A 51 -5.31 -32.75 1.00
CA ASP A 51 -5.62 -32.32 2.35
C ASP A 51 -4.90 -33.09 3.46
N THR A 52 -4.77 -32.48 4.65
CA THR A 52 -4.94 -33.20 5.92
C THR A 52 -5.33 -32.24 7.04
N SER A 53 -6.61 -32.32 7.40
CA SER A 53 -7.16 -31.90 8.69
C SER A 53 -6.47 -32.64 9.84
N GLY A 54 -5.99 -31.89 10.84
CA GLY A 54 -5.43 -32.43 12.07
C GLY A 54 -6.09 -31.80 13.29
N SER A 55 -7.28 -32.30 13.67
CA SER A 55 -7.85 -32.09 15.00
C SER A 55 -7.05 -32.90 16.03
N GLY A 56 -6.60 -32.23 17.09
CA GLY A 56 -5.90 -32.86 18.20
C GLY A 56 -6.26 -32.18 19.51
N ALA A 57 -7.38 -32.59 20.09
CA ALA A 57 -7.71 -32.31 21.47
C ALA A 57 -6.81 -33.13 22.40
N SER A 58 -6.35 -32.55 23.50
CA SER A 58 -5.99 -33.29 24.73
C SER A 58 -5.80 -32.30 25.89
N THR A 59 -6.78 -32.26 26.80
CA THR A 59 -6.55 -31.96 28.22
C THR A 59 -6.07 -33.24 28.91
N PRO A 60 -5.34 -33.13 30.04
CA PRO A 60 -6.01 -33.39 31.30
C PRO A 60 -5.58 -32.49 32.47
N SER A 61 -6.49 -32.37 33.42
CA SER A 61 -6.33 -31.82 34.76
C SER A 61 -5.38 -32.65 35.63
N ALA A 62 -4.68 -31.98 36.55
CA ALA A 62 -4.26 -32.60 37.81
C ALA A 62 -4.34 -31.60 38.96
N THR A 63 -5.02 -32.05 40.01
CA THR A 63 -5.42 -31.38 41.24
C THR A 63 -4.35 -31.47 42.33
N GLY A 64 -4.20 -30.43 43.17
CA GLY A 64 -3.43 -30.49 44.40
C GLY A 64 -3.80 -29.39 45.40
N SER A 65 -4.60 -29.76 46.41
CA SER A 65 -4.91 -29.07 47.70
C SER A 65 -3.63 -28.81 48.53
N SER A 66 -3.53 -27.99 49.59
CA SER A 66 -4.34 -26.98 50.31
C SER A 66 -3.48 -26.52 51.51
N SER A 67 -3.56 -25.25 51.95
CA SER A 67 -3.70 -24.79 53.36
C SER A 67 -3.07 -23.41 53.67
N ALA A 68 -3.87 -22.58 54.34
CA ALA A 68 -3.71 -21.16 54.76
C ALA A 68 -3.04 -21.02 56.17
N PRO A 69 -2.97 -19.85 56.88
CA PRO A 69 -3.50 -18.48 56.61
C PRO A 69 -2.60 -17.24 57.01
N ALA A 70 -3.02 -16.05 56.53
CA ALA A 70 -3.05 -14.67 57.13
C ALA A 70 -1.84 -14.06 57.90
N PRO A 71 -1.54 -12.72 57.80
CA PRO A 71 -2.56 -11.66 57.97
C PRO A 71 -2.46 -10.39 57.10
N SER A 72 -3.53 -9.62 57.28
CA SER A 72 -3.91 -8.28 56.81
C SER A 72 -2.79 -7.24 56.67
N SER A 73 -2.83 -6.47 55.58
CA SER A 73 -2.43 -5.06 55.57
C SER A 73 -3.18 -4.32 54.45
N SER A 74 -3.86 -3.26 54.86
CA SER A 74 -4.76 -2.45 54.06
C SER A 74 -4.02 -1.44 53.18
N ALA A 75 -4.54 -1.28 51.96
CA ALA A 75 -4.52 -0.10 51.07
C ALA A 75 -3.21 0.26 50.32
N PRO A 76 -3.28 0.96 49.16
CA PRO A 76 -4.46 1.49 48.48
C PRO A 76 -4.75 0.87 47.11
N SER A 77 -6.03 0.96 46.70
CA SER A 77 -6.47 0.83 45.31
C SER A 77 -5.70 1.81 44.43
N SER A 78 -4.64 1.31 43.79
CA SER A 78 -4.17 1.89 42.54
C SER A 78 -4.98 1.22 41.44
N SER A 79 -6.14 1.78 41.15
CA SER A 79 -6.78 1.58 39.86
C SER A 79 -5.80 2.09 38.81
N ALA A 80 -4.87 1.23 38.39
CA ALA A 80 -4.24 1.41 37.10
C ALA A 80 -5.41 1.48 36.11
N PRO A 81 -5.53 2.52 35.28
CA PRO A 81 -6.38 2.38 34.12
C PRO A 81 -5.81 1.19 33.37
N SER A 82 -6.53 0.07 33.43
CA SER A 82 -6.52 -0.85 32.29
C SER A 82 -7.09 0.00 31.18
N SER A 83 -6.19 0.70 30.48
CA SER A 83 -6.44 1.10 29.11
C SER A 83 -6.58 -0.20 28.35
N SER A 84 -7.77 -0.78 28.43
CA SER A 84 -8.36 -1.49 27.33
C SER A 84 -8.43 -0.46 26.21
N ALA A 85 -7.31 -0.26 25.53
CA ALA A 85 -7.36 0.22 24.17
C ALA A 85 -8.38 -0.70 23.49
N PRO A 86 -9.38 -0.16 22.78
CA PRO A 86 -10.21 -1.02 21.96
C PRO A 86 -9.21 -1.82 21.11
N ALA A 87 -9.33 -3.14 21.12
CA ALA A 87 -8.73 -3.94 20.06
C ALA A 87 -9.40 -3.41 18.79
N SER A 88 -8.74 -2.47 18.13
CA SER A 88 -9.21 -1.82 16.92
C SER A 88 -9.53 -2.95 15.95
N GLY A 89 -10.82 -3.15 15.68
CA GLY A 89 -11.34 -4.25 14.86
C GLY A 89 -11.03 -4.07 13.38
N GLY A 90 -9.80 -3.72 13.05
CA GLY A 90 -9.32 -3.52 11.69
C GLY A 90 -8.88 -4.84 11.04
N THR A 91 -8.96 -4.87 9.71
CA THR A 91 -8.46 -6.01 8.93
C THR A 91 -6.96 -5.84 8.70
N VAL A 92 -6.17 -6.82 9.12
CA VAL A 92 -4.73 -6.86 8.80
C VAL A 92 -4.55 -7.12 7.31
N LEU A 93 -3.91 -6.19 6.61
CA LEU A 93 -3.66 -6.32 5.16
C LEU A 93 -2.37 -7.10 4.89
N GLY A 94 -1.31 -6.84 5.67
CA GLY A 94 0.00 -7.48 5.51
C GLY A 94 1.13 -6.64 6.07
N PRO A 95 2.39 -7.08 5.93
CA PRO A 95 3.54 -6.39 6.50
C PRO A 95 3.86 -5.09 5.73
N VAL A 96 4.46 -4.12 6.42
CA VAL A 96 4.90 -2.86 5.79
C VAL A 96 5.97 -3.08 4.70
N SER A 97 6.75 -4.15 4.78
CA SER A 97 7.78 -4.50 3.80
C SER A 97 7.22 -4.89 2.43
N ASP A 98 5.93 -5.22 2.34
CA ASP A 98 5.26 -5.55 1.09
C ASP A 98 4.96 -4.31 0.23
N VAL A 99 5.06 -3.11 0.80
CA VAL A 99 4.74 -1.85 0.13
C VAL A 99 6.04 -1.07 -0.09
N PRO A 100 6.57 -1.01 -1.32
CA PRO A 100 7.83 -0.31 -1.59
C PRO A 100 7.65 1.21 -1.63
N VAL A 101 8.71 1.94 -1.25
CA VAL A 101 8.79 3.41 -1.42
C VAL A 101 8.66 3.78 -2.89
N GLY A 102 7.82 4.77 -3.18
CA GLY A 102 7.50 5.22 -4.54
C GLY A 102 6.52 4.29 -5.28
N GLY A 103 6.01 3.25 -4.63
CA GLY A 103 5.11 2.27 -5.22
C GLY A 103 3.95 1.89 -4.30
N GLY A 104 3.48 0.65 -4.43
CA GLY A 104 2.35 0.14 -3.67
C GLY A 104 2.08 -1.33 -3.89
N LYS A 105 1.13 -1.88 -3.12
CA LYS A 105 0.64 -3.25 -3.24
C LYS A 105 -0.88 -3.27 -3.28
N VAL A 106 -1.43 -4.10 -4.16
CA VAL A 106 -2.86 -4.40 -4.23
C VAL A 106 -3.16 -5.61 -3.36
N PHE A 107 -4.01 -5.42 -2.36
CA PHE A 107 -4.58 -6.46 -1.50
C PHE A 107 -5.96 -6.82 -2.07
N THR A 108 -5.98 -7.76 -3.01
CA THR A 108 -7.17 -8.09 -3.82
C THR A 108 -8.33 -8.61 -2.98
N ASP A 109 -8.06 -9.40 -1.94
CA ASP A 109 -9.09 -9.96 -1.06
C ASP A 109 -9.82 -8.87 -0.27
N ALA A 110 -9.08 -7.86 0.19
CA ALA A 110 -9.64 -6.69 0.87
C ALA A 110 -10.18 -5.63 -0.10
N LYS A 111 -9.89 -5.75 -1.41
CA LYS A 111 -10.12 -4.72 -2.43
C LYS A 111 -9.52 -3.36 -2.03
N VAL A 112 -8.31 -3.39 -1.47
CA VAL A 112 -7.56 -2.20 -1.07
C VAL A 112 -6.23 -2.17 -1.81
N VAL A 113 -5.81 -1.01 -2.26
CA VAL A 113 -4.42 -0.75 -2.67
C VAL A 113 -3.78 0.16 -1.64
N VAL A 114 -2.64 -0.26 -1.10
CA VAL A 114 -1.82 0.59 -0.21
C VAL A 114 -0.59 1.03 -0.96
N THR A 115 -0.29 2.31 -0.88
CA THR A 115 0.85 2.94 -1.54
C THR A 115 1.75 3.61 -0.53
N GLN A 116 3.01 3.82 -0.91
CA GLN A 116 3.98 4.52 -0.09
C GLN A 116 4.72 5.57 -0.91
N PRO A 117 4.15 6.77 -1.14
CA PRO A 117 4.79 7.81 -1.94
C PRO A 117 6.18 8.22 -1.43
N THR A 118 6.34 8.26 -0.11
CA THR A 118 7.59 8.57 0.60
C THR A 118 7.80 7.55 1.71
N ALA A 119 9.05 7.31 2.11
CA ALA A 119 9.39 6.35 3.17
C ALA A 119 8.53 6.55 4.44
N GLY A 120 7.86 5.49 4.88
CA GLY A 120 7.01 5.47 6.07
C GLY A 120 5.63 6.13 5.92
N GLN A 121 5.33 6.76 4.77
CA GLN A 121 4.05 7.43 4.54
C GLN A 121 3.13 6.52 3.72
N TYR A 122 2.21 5.82 4.38
CA TYR A 122 1.26 4.92 3.73
C TYR A 122 -0.05 5.62 3.39
N LYS A 123 -0.62 5.30 2.22
CA LYS A 123 -1.95 5.74 1.81
C LYS A 123 -2.76 4.57 1.31
N GLY A 124 -3.99 4.42 1.80
CA GLY A 124 -4.94 3.41 1.38
C GLY A 124 -5.96 3.99 0.40
N PHE A 125 -6.26 3.24 -0.65
CA PHE A 125 -7.35 3.53 -1.58
C PHE A 125 -8.11 2.25 -1.90
N SER A 126 -9.35 2.39 -2.37
CA SER A 126 -10.08 1.27 -2.96
C SER A 126 -9.31 0.75 -4.17
N ALA A 127 -9.19 -0.57 -4.28
CA ALA A 127 -8.67 -1.23 -5.47
C ALA A 127 -9.73 -1.30 -6.59
N VAL A 128 -10.96 -0.85 -6.35
CA VAL A 128 -12.04 -0.84 -7.34
C VAL A 128 -11.88 0.39 -8.25
N CYS A 129 -11.55 0.15 -9.51
CA CYS A 129 -11.41 1.21 -10.51
C CYS A 129 -12.75 1.94 -10.71
N THR A 130 -12.73 3.26 -10.60
CA THR A 130 -13.91 4.13 -10.77
C THR A 130 -14.45 4.22 -12.20
N HIS A 131 -13.80 3.59 -13.17
CA HIS A 131 -14.30 3.51 -14.54
C HIS A 131 -15.48 2.54 -14.66
N GLN A 132 -15.24 1.26 -14.38
CA GLN A 132 -16.22 0.18 -14.57
C GLN A 132 -16.25 -0.83 -13.41
N GLY A 133 -15.60 -0.52 -12.28
CA GLY A 133 -15.64 -1.35 -11.08
C GLY A 133 -14.70 -2.56 -11.07
N ASN A 134 -13.81 -2.70 -12.05
CA ASN A 134 -12.80 -3.75 -12.05
C ASN A 134 -11.67 -3.47 -11.05
N ILE A 135 -11.03 -4.53 -10.54
CA ILE A 135 -9.89 -4.41 -9.63
C ILE A 135 -8.65 -3.89 -10.39
N VAL A 136 -7.97 -2.89 -9.83
CA VAL A 136 -6.67 -2.39 -10.33
C VAL A 136 -5.61 -3.48 -10.20
N GLY A 137 -4.64 -3.52 -11.13
CA GLY A 137 -3.74 -4.65 -11.29
C GLY A 137 -2.36 -4.45 -10.67
N SER A 138 -1.78 -3.27 -10.81
CA SER A 138 -0.39 -3.02 -10.41
C SER A 138 -0.18 -1.59 -9.90
N VAL A 139 0.97 -1.38 -9.25
CA VAL A 139 1.47 -0.05 -8.92
C VAL A 139 2.87 0.09 -9.50
N GLU A 140 3.04 0.97 -10.48
CA GLU A 140 4.27 1.17 -11.23
C GLU A 140 4.45 2.63 -11.65
N GLY A 141 5.69 3.12 -11.72
CA GLY A 141 5.97 4.49 -12.15
C GLY A 141 5.29 5.59 -11.31
N GLY A 142 4.99 5.31 -10.04
CA GLY A 142 4.24 6.23 -9.17
C GLY A 142 2.73 6.29 -9.47
N GLN A 143 2.19 5.28 -10.16
CA GLN A 143 0.78 5.21 -10.54
C GLN A 143 0.19 3.84 -10.22
N ILE A 144 -1.09 3.82 -9.85
CA ILE A 144 -1.93 2.64 -9.69
C ILE A 144 -2.61 2.40 -11.05
N VAL A 145 -2.42 1.21 -11.63
CA VAL A 145 -2.79 0.91 -13.01
C VAL A 145 -3.95 -0.07 -13.05
N CYS A 146 -5.01 0.29 -13.78
CA CYS A 146 -6.11 -0.61 -14.11
C CYS A 146 -5.86 -1.27 -15.47
N PRO A 147 -5.65 -2.60 -15.53
CA PRO A 147 -5.25 -3.29 -16.77
C PRO A 147 -6.37 -3.40 -17.81
N PHE A 148 -7.63 -3.19 -17.40
CA PHE A 148 -8.78 -3.42 -18.28
C PHE A 148 -8.93 -2.39 -19.38
N HIS A 149 -8.67 -1.12 -19.06
CA HIS A 149 -8.84 0.00 -19.98
C HIS A 149 -7.74 1.05 -19.84
N ASN A 150 -6.69 0.71 -19.09
CA ASN A 150 -5.53 1.57 -18.88
C ASN A 150 -5.88 2.90 -18.17
N SER A 151 -6.78 2.86 -17.17
CA SER A 151 -6.94 3.99 -16.24
C SER A 151 -5.76 4.00 -15.28
N HIS A 152 -5.18 5.18 -15.03
CA HIS A 152 -4.09 5.38 -14.10
C HIS A 152 -4.48 6.34 -13.00
N PHE A 153 -4.06 6.07 -11.77
CA PHE A 153 -4.30 6.91 -10.60
C PHE A 153 -2.98 7.21 -9.89
N LYS A 154 -2.82 8.39 -9.32
CA LYS A 154 -1.58 8.75 -8.62
C LYS A 154 -1.50 8.03 -7.27
N ILE A 155 -0.33 7.53 -6.91
CA ILE A 155 -0.10 6.95 -5.58
C ILE A 155 -0.22 7.98 -4.45
N THR A 156 -0.06 9.27 -4.77
CA THR A 156 -0.02 10.34 -3.78
C THR A 156 -1.38 10.67 -3.19
N ASP A 157 -2.47 10.43 -3.92
CA ASP A 157 -3.81 10.88 -3.52
C ASP A 157 -4.96 10.11 -4.20
N GLY A 158 -4.67 9.12 -5.05
CA GLY A 158 -5.68 8.37 -5.79
C GLY A 158 -6.33 9.16 -6.93
N SER A 159 -5.88 10.39 -7.23
CA SER A 159 -6.40 11.21 -8.33
C SER A 159 -6.12 10.58 -9.68
N VAL A 160 -7.00 10.82 -10.65
CA VAL A 160 -6.84 10.31 -12.02
C VAL A 160 -5.59 10.96 -12.65
N ALA A 161 -4.65 10.12 -13.08
CA ALA A 161 -3.51 10.51 -13.90
C ALA A 161 -3.79 10.33 -15.39
N SER A 162 -4.52 9.27 -15.75
CA SER A 162 -4.97 9.00 -17.13
C SER A 162 -6.30 8.25 -17.13
N GLY A 163 -7.17 8.62 -18.08
CA GLY A 163 -8.49 8.03 -18.26
C GLY A 163 -8.46 6.63 -18.89
N PRO A 164 -9.61 5.95 -18.97
CA PRO A 164 -10.97 6.52 -19.03
C PRO A 164 -11.65 6.87 -17.70
N ALA A 165 -11.12 6.47 -16.54
CA ALA A 165 -11.68 6.91 -15.26
C ALA A 165 -11.69 8.44 -15.15
N GLN A 166 -12.75 9.02 -14.57
CA GLN A 166 -12.89 10.48 -14.37
C GLN A 166 -12.98 10.89 -12.90
N SER A 167 -12.93 9.93 -11.98
CA SER A 167 -13.02 10.18 -10.54
C SER A 167 -11.87 9.50 -9.80
N PRO A 168 -11.35 10.10 -8.72
CA PRO A 168 -10.28 9.50 -7.93
C PRO A 168 -10.70 8.16 -7.32
N LEU A 169 -9.74 7.29 -7.02
CA LEU A 169 -9.99 6.14 -6.18
C LEU A 169 -10.43 6.62 -4.79
N PRO A 170 -11.55 6.08 -4.24
CA PRO A 170 -11.95 6.39 -2.87
C PRO A 170 -10.83 6.09 -1.87
N ALA A 171 -10.61 6.98 -0.92
CA ALA A 171 -9.64 6.74 0.15
C ALA A 171 -10.13 5.63 1.10
N VAL A 172 -9.18 4.87 1.62
CA VAL A 172 -9.40 3.84 2.64
C VAL A 172 -8.48 4.14 3.81
N ASN A 173 -9.03 4.14 5.03
CA ASN A 173 -8.24 4.35 6.23
C ASN A 173 -7.32 3.15 6.46
N VAL A 174 -6.02 3.43 6.53
CA VAL A 174 -5.00 2.46 6.87
C VAL A 174 -4.07 3.05 7.93
N ALA A 175 -3.61 2.20 8.83
CA ALA A 175 -2.65 2.53 9.87
C ALA A 175 -1.53 1.48 9.92
N VAL A 176 -0.37 1.87 10.44
CA VAL A 176 0.70 0.93 10.75
C VAL A 176 0.57 0.54 12.22
N GLU A 177 0.42 -0.74 12.46
CA GLU A 177 0.37 -1.34 13.80
C GLU A 177 1.51 -2.37 13.92
N GLY A 178 2.54 -2.02 14.68
CA GLY A 178 3.77 -2.81 14.76
C GLY A 178 4.45 -2.90 13.38
N SER A 179 4.52 -4.10 12.82
CA SER A 179 5.10 -4.34 11.48
C SER A 179 4.06 -4.55 10.39
N ASN A 180 2.77 -4.37 10.70
CA ASN A 180 1.67 -4.61 9.78
C ASN A 180 0.94 -3.33 9.41
N ILE A 181 0.34 -3.35 8.23
CA ILE A 181 -0.65 -2.39 7.78
C ILE A 181 -2.03 -2.96 8.11
N VAL A 182 -2.85 -2.15 8.76
CA VAL A 182 -4.21 -2.49 9.19
C VAL A 182 -5.18 -1.51 8.54
N GLN A 183 -6.23 -2.03 7.92
CA GLN A 183 -7.38 -1.25 7.46
C GLN A 183 -8.35 -1.07 8.62
N SER A 184 -8.62 0.18 9.01
CA SER A 184 -9.67 0.48 9.99
C SER A 184 -11.04 0.59 9.33
N ALA A 185 -12.07 0.19 10.07
CA ALA A 185 -13.48 0.27 9.67
C ALA A 185 -13.99 1.72 9.60
#